data_AF-A0A947RSB2-F1
#
_entry.id   AF-A0A947RSB2-F1
#
_cell.length_a   1.000
_cell.length_b   1.000
_cell.length_c   1.000
_cell.angle_alpha   90.00
_cell.angle_beta   90.00
_cell.angle_gamma   90.00
#
_symmetry.space_group_name_H-M   'P 1'
#
loop_
_entity.id
_entity.type
_entity.pdbx_description
1 polymer ?
#
loop_
_entity_poly.entity_id
_entity_poly.type
_entity_poly.pdbx_seq_one_letter_code
_entity_poly.pdbx_strand_id
1 'polypeptide(L)'
;MFCVTARKLISQEMDGMLPARRTRALEEHVGRCSACRSYRGELETGRRLLRTTAAEPSETFSWTLQLKLNRAMQGSVASSAVPWVDSAHGSSGWLRSFALSSLAGVALATVVAVWVLPLEQGPLPAAGDH
;
A
#
# COMPACT_ATOMS: atom_id res chain seq x y z
N MET A 1 28.36 12.46 31.34
CA MET A 1 28.14 11.04 31.00
C MET A 1 29.32 10.21 31.52
N PHE A 2 29.06 9.00 32.00
CA PHE A 2 30.10 8.06 32.44
C PHE A 2 30.63 7.24 31.25
N CYS A 3 31.89 6.79 31.33
CA CYS A 3 32.53 6.02 30.26
C CYS A 3 31.79 4.72 29.93
N VAL A 4 31.20 4.04 30.92
CA VAL A 4 30.41 2.82 30.70
C VAL A 4 29.21 3.10 29.78
N THR A 5 28.49 4.20 30.03
CA THR A 5 27.39 4.63 29.17
C THR A 5 27.91 5.03 27.79
N ALA A 6 29.01 5.79 27.73
CA ALA A 6 29.60 6.24 26.47
C ALA A 6 29.96 5.05 25.57
N ARG A 7 30.61 4.01 26.11
CA ARG A 7 30.96 2.79 25.36
C ARG A 7 29.74 2.11 24.76
N LYS A 8 28.64 1.99 25.52
CA LYS A 8 27.38 1.44 25.00
C LYS A 8 26.81 2.29 23.86
N LEU A 9 26.86 3.63 23.98
CA LEU A 9 26.39 4.52 22.92
C LEU A 9 27.31 4.49 21.69
N ILE A 10 28.62 4.30 21.85
CA ILE A 10 29.56 4.10 20.71
C ILE A 10 29.15 2.88 19.90
N SER A 11 28.86 1.75 20.54
CA SER A 11 28.38 0.56 19.82
C SER A 11 27.08 0.83 19.07
N GLN A 12 26.09 1.47 19.73
CA GLN A 12 24.83 1.84 19.10
C GLN A 12 25.01 2.82 17.91
N GLU A 13 25.95 3.76 18.01
CA GLU A 13 26.30 4.68 16.92
C GLU A 13 26.86 3.91 15.72
N MET A 14 27.79 2.98 15.97
CA MET A 14 28.41 2.16 14.93
C MET A 14 27.42 1.27 14.19
N ASP A 15 26.37 0.82 14.89
CA ASP A 15 25.28 0.02 14.35
C ASP A 15 24.17 0.87 13.70
N GLY A 16 24.28 2.21 13.72
CA GLY A 16 23.28 3.12 13.14
C GLY A 16 21.99 3.23 13.96
N MET A 17 22.00 2.80 15.23
CA MET A 17 20.83 2.76 16.10
C MET A 17 20.76 3.92 17.11
N LEU A 18 21.75 4.82 17.12
CA LEU A 18 21.81 5.91 18.09
C LEU A 18 20.93 7.10 17.65
N PRO A 19 19.94 7.52 18.47
CA PRO A 19 19.11 8.69 18.14
C PRO A 19 19.90 9.99 18.25
N ALA A 20 19.61 10.96 17.38
CA ALA A 20 20.34 12.24 17.24
C ALA A 20 20.57 13.00 18.56
N ARG A 21 19.59 13.01 19.47
CA ARG A 21 19.71 13.66 20.80
C ARG A 21 20.87 13.08 21.61
N ARG A 22 21.12 11.77 21.51
CA ARG A 22 22.19 11.08 22.25
C ARG A 22 23.53 11.19 21.54
N THR A 23 23.54 11.37 20.22
CA THR A 23 24.75 11.57 19.42
C THR A 23 25.55 12.79 19.90
N ARG A 24 24.91 13.94 20.06
CA ARG A 24 25.60 15.16 20.53
C ARG A 24 26.27 14.98 21.90
N ALA A 25 25.56 14.35 22.85
CA ALA A 25 26.10 14.09 24.18
C ALA A 25 27.26 13.08 24.16
N LEU A 26 27.23 12.14 23.22
CA LEU A 26 28.30 11.19 22.99
C LEU A 26 29.54 11.87 22.40
N GLU A 27 29.36 12.66 21.34
CA GLU A 27 30.42 13.42 20.68
C GLU A 27 31.15 14.34 21.66
N GLU A 28 30.41 15.06 22.50
CA GLU A 28 31.00 15.94 23.52
C GLU A 28 31.87 15.16 24.52
N HIS A 29 31.43 13.97 24.94
CA HIS A 29 32.20 13.13 25.86
C HIS A 29 33.45 12.56 25.18
N VAL A 30 33.32 12.05 23.96
CA VAL A 30 34.45 11.51 23.17
C VAL A 30 35.45 12.63 22.85
N GLY A 31 34.99 13.85 22.59
CA GLY A 31 35.84 15.02 22.43
C GLY A 31 36.72 15.34 23.65
N ARG A 32 36.30 14.95 24.86
CA ARG A 32 37.04 15.23 26.10
C ARG A 32 37.75 14.01 26.71
N CYS A 33 37.27 12.80 26.47
CA CYS A 33 37.77 11.57 27.09
C CYS A 33 38.69 10.78 26.14
N SER A 34 39.99 10.74 26.44
CA SER A 34 40.97 9.96 25.67
C SER A 34 40.66 8.47 25.63
N ALA A 35 40.26 7.86 26.75
CA ALA A 35 39.93 6.44 26.83
C ALA A 35 38.76 6.04 25.91
N CYS A 36 37.73 6.90 25.80
CA CYS A 36 36.60 6.65 24.91
C CYS A 36 36.96 6.89 23.44
N ARG A 37 37.91 7.80 23.13
CA ARG A 37 38.47 7.93 21.77
C ARG A 37 39.24 6.69 21.36
N SER A 38 40.13 6.19 22.21
CA SER A 38 40.91 4.98 21.94
C SER A 38 39.98 3.78 21.70
N TYR A 39 38.98 3.61 22.57
CA TYR A 39 37.97 2.56 22.42
C TYR A 39 37.22 2.63 21.06
N ARG A 40 36.81 3.84 20.65
CA ARG A 40 36.18 4.03 19.33
C ARG A 40 37.13 3.64 18.19
N GLY A 41 38.40 4.05 18.29
CA GLY A 41 39.43 3.70 17.31
C GLY A 41 39.72 2.19 17.21
N GLU A 42 39.74 1.49 18.34
CA GLU A 42 39.87 0.03 18.40
C GLU A 42 38.71 -0.67 17.68
N LEU A 43 37.47 -0.24 17.93
CA LEU A 43 36.29 -0.79 17.25
C LEU A 43 36.29 -0.51 15.74
N GLU A 44 36.68 0.69 15.33
CA GLU A 44 36.80 1.06 13.92
C GLU A 44 37.87 0.22 13.20
N THR A 45 38.98 -0.06 13.89
CA THR A 45 40.05 -0.95 13.41
C THR A 45 39.54 -2.38 13.27
N GLY A 46 38.88 -2.92 14.29
CA GLY A 46 38.26 -4.25 14.24
C GLY A 46 37.26 -4.37 13.09
N ARG A 47 36.40 -3.36 12.91
CA ARG A 47 35.44 -3.32 11.79
C ARG A 47 36.12 -3.33 10.42
N ARG A 48 37.26 -2.66 10.29
CA ARG A 48 38.06 -2.67 9.05
C ARG A 48 38.61 -4.06 8.78
N LEU A 49 39.20 -4.70 9.78
CA LEU A 49 39.75 -6.06 9.66
C LEU A 49 38.67 -7.07 9.26
N LEU A 50 37.50 -7.02 9.91
CA LEU A 50 36.38 -7.89 9.59
C LEU A 50 35.87 -7.71 8.14
N ARG A 51 35.90 -6.47 7.61
CA ARG A 51 35.55 -6.21 6.21
C ARG A 51 36.57 -6.79 5.24
N THR A 52 37.86 -6.76 5.58
CA THR A 52 38.91 -7.33 4.71
C THR A 52 38.93 -8.85 4.72
N THR A 53 38.46 -9.49 5.79
CA THR A 53 38.37 -10.95 5.91
C THR A 53 36.98 -11.49 5.56
N ALA A 54 36.07 -10.64 5.07
CA ALA A 54 34.74 -11.08 4.70
C ALA A 54 34.83 -12.08 3.55
N ALA A 55 34.17 -13.23 3.69
CA ALA A 55 34.14 -14.24 2.65
C ALA A 55 33.46 -13.69 1.40
N GLU A 56 34.07 -13.97 0.25
CA GLU A 56 33.48 -13.62 -1.03
C GLU A 56 32.23 -14.48 -1.26
N PRO A 57 31.09 -13.88 -1.65
CA PRO A 57 29.89 -14.66 -1.94
C PRO A 57 30.14 -15.61 -3.11
N SER A 58 29.45 -16.76 -3.13
CA SER A 58 29.59 -17.72 -4.25
C SER A 58 29.20 -17.09 -5.58
N GLU A 59 29.73 -17.59 -6.70
CA GLU A 59 29.35 -17.14 -8.06
C GLU A 59 27.82 -17.17 -8.27
N THR A 60 27.16 -18.15 -7.64
CA THR A 60 25.71 -18.33 -7.72
C THR A 60 24.89 -17.44 -6.80
N PHE A 61 25.54 -16.76 -5.86
CA PHE A 61 24.85 -15.96 -4.84
C PHE A 61 24.08 -14.80 -5.47
N SER A 62 24.68 -14.10 -6.43
CA SER A 62 24.09 -12.91 -7.06
C SER A 62 22.78 -13.25 -7.78
N TRP A 63 22.79 -14.26 -8.66
CA TRP A 63 21.57 -14.64 -9.40
C TRP A 63 20.51 -15.24 -8.46
N THR A 64 20.91 -15.99 -7.42
CA THR A 64 19.98 -16.55 -6.44
C THR A 64 19.29 -15.43 -5.65
N LEU A 65 20.05 -14.40 -5.25
CA LEU A 65 19.52 -13.23 -4.57
C LEU A 65 18.54 -12.48 -5.48
N GLN A 66 18.91 -12.23 -6.74
CA GLN A 66 18.04 -11.58 -7.72
C GLN A 66 16.72 -12.34 -7.92
N LEU A 67 16.78 -13.67 -8.08
CA LEU A 67 15.61 -14.50 -8.26
C LEU A 67 14.68 -14.43 -7.05
N LYS A 68 15.24 -14.56 -5.83
CA LYS A 68 14.47 -14.48 -4.59
C LYS A 68 13.84 -13.11 -4.40
N LEU A 69 14.58 -12.04 -4.70
CA LEU A 69 14.09 -10.67 -4.55
C LEU A 69 12.95 -10.38 -5.55
N ASN A 70 13.10 -10.78 -6.82
CA ASN A 70 12.05 -10.63 -7.83
C ASN A 70 10.78 -11.39 -7.42
N ARG A 71 10.91 -12.62 -6.93
CA ARG A 71 9.78 -13.42 -6.44
C ARG A 71 9.09 -12.77 -5.23
N ALA A 72 9.86 -12.21 -4.30
CA ALA A 72 9.30 -11.50 -3.14
C ALA A 72 8.52 -10.25 -3.56
N MET A 73 9.03 -9.48 -4.52
CA MET A 73 8.33 -8.32 -5.07
C MET A 73 7.04 -8.70 -5.80
N GLN A 74 7.04 -9.79 -6.57
CA GLN A 74 5.82 -10.28 -7.21
C GLN A 74 4.79 -10.76 -6.17
N GLY A 75 5.23 -11.35 -5.06
CA GLY A 75 4.36 -11.75 -3.96
C GLY A 75 3.74 -10.57 -3.21
N SER A 76 4.49 -9.48 -2.99
CA SER A 76 3.97 -8.26 -2.35
C SER A 76 3.04 -7.46 -3.27
N VAL A 77 3.29 -7.48 -4.58
CA VAL A 77 2.37 -6.92 -5.58
C VAL A 77 1.11 -7.78 -5.66
N ALA A 78 1.19 -9.11 -5.69
CA ALA A 78 0.01 -9.97 -5.73
C ALA A 78 -0.88 -9.84 -4.47
N SER A 79 -0.29 -9.57 -3.30
CA SER A 79 -1.02 -9.34 -2.05
C SER A 79 -1.57 -7.91 -1.90
N SER A 80 -1.10 -6.94 -2.69
CA SER A 80 -1.68 -5.59 -2.79
C SER A 80 -2.59 -5.40 -4.02
N ALA A 81 -2.47 -6.29 -5.01
CA ALA A 81 -3.25 -6.30 -6.23
C ALA A 81 -4.48 -7.22 -6.14
N VAL A 82 -4.83 -7.73 -4.95
CA VAL A 82 -6.15 -8.31 -4.74
C VAL A 82 -7.13 -7.14 -4.85
N PRO A 83 -7.97 -7.07 -5.90
CA PRO A 83 -9.12 -6.19 -5.81
C PRO A 83 -9.92 -6.77 -4.66
N TRP A 84 -10.16 -5.99 -3.63
CA TRP A 84 -11.21 -6.24 -2.64
C TRP A 84 -12.50 -6.56 -3.40
N VAL A 85 -12.70 -7.84 -3.69
CA VAL A 85 -14.01 -8.39 -3.98
C VAL A 85 -14.71 -8.31 -2.65
N ASP A 86 -15.51 -7.26 -2.50
CA ASP A 86 -16.59 -7.20 -1.54
C ASP A 86 -17.44 -8.45 -1.75
N SER A 87 -17.08 -9.49 -1.03
CA SER A 87 -17.89 -10.67 -0.87
C SER A 87 -18.99 -10.28 0.10
N ALA A 88 -19.95 -9.48 -0.38
CA ALA A 88 -21.22 -9.22 0.28
C ALA A 88 -22.05 -10.52 0.25
N HIS A 89 -21.56 -11.56 0.92
CA HIS A 89 -22.32 -12.76 1.25
C HIS A 89 -23.02 -12.51 2.59
N GLY A 90 -24.20 -11.91 2.52
CA GLY A 90 -25.08 -11.84 3.68
C GLY A 90 -26.16 -10.77 3.57
N SER A 91 -27.31 -11.12 2.97
CA SER A 91 -28.67 -10.66 3.35
C SER A 91 -29.69 -10.53 2.20
N SER A 92 -29.38 -10.91 0.95
CA SER A 92 -30.34 -10.77 -0.17
C SER A 92 -31.48 -11.81 -0.20
N GLY A 93 -31.52 -12.76 0.73
CA GLY A 93 -32.54 -13.82 0.79
C GLY A 93 -33.85 -13.45 1.50
N TRP A 94 -33.82 -12.55 2.49
CA TRP A 94 -35.00 -12.30 3.34
C TRP A 94 -35.97 -11.26 2.76
N LEU A 95 -35.46 -10.31 1.97
CA LEU A 95 -36.28 -9.26 1.35
C LEU A 95 -37.11 -9.75 0.16
N ARG A 96 -36.84 -10.96 -0.37
CA ARG A 96 -37.66 -11.56 -1.44
C ARG A 96 -39.00 -12.10 -0.96
N SER A 97 -39.15 -12.40 0.33
CA SER A 97 -40.40 -12.94 0.89
C SER A 97 -41.43 -11.88 1.29
N PHE A 98 -41.05 -10.60 1.34
CA PHE A 98 -41.97 -9.50 1.69
C PHE A 98 -42.50 -8.71 0.48
N ALA A 99 -42.03 -8.98 -0.73
CA ALA A 99 -42.42 -8.24 -1.93
C ALA A 99 -43.68 -8.78 -2.65
N LEU A 100 -44.40 -9.76 -2.07
CA LEU A 100 -45.55 -10.42 -2.71
C LEU A 100 -46.93 -10.11 -2.10
N SER A 101 -47.06 -9.11 -1.21
CA SER A 101 -48.35 -8.85 -0.52
C SER A 101 -48.92 -7.43 -0.66
N SER A 102 -48.44 -6.59 -1.58
CA SER A 102 -48.97 -5.22 -1.70
C SER A 102 -49.00 -4.67 -3.13
N LEU A 103 -49.72 -5.33 -4.04
CA LEU A 103 -50.25 -4.67 -5.26
C LEU A 103 -51.70 -5.14 -5.53
N ALA A 104 -52.54 -5.11 -4.51
CA ALA A 104 -53.95 -4.76 -4.68
C ALA A 104 -54.09 -3.27 -4.38
N GLY A 105 -54.12 -2.44 -5.42
CA GLY A 105 -54.53 -1.04 -5.31
C GLY A 105 -53.46 0.02 -5.60
N VAL A 106 -52.98 0.10 -6.85
CA VAL A 106 -52.99 1.37 -7.61
C VAL A 106 -53.30 1.03 -9.06
N ALA A 107 -54.57 1.19 -9.41
CA ALA A 107 -55.04 1.27 -10.79
C ALA A 107 -54.59 2.61 -11.41
N LEU A 108 -54.53 2.60 -12.75
CA LEU A 108 -54.54 3.77 -13.66
C LEU A 108 -53.29 4.66 -13.70
N ALA A 109 -52.41 4.44 -14.69
CA ALA A 109 -51.88 5.56 -15.51
C ALA A 109 -50.96 5.21 -16.71
N THR A 110 -50.48 3.98 -16.94
CA THR A 110 -49.37 3.80 -17.92
C THR A 110 -49.61 2.91 -19.15
N VAL A 111 -50.82 2.42 -19.42
CA VAL A 111 -51.06 1.53 -20.59
C VAL A 111 -51.93 2.13 -21.72
N VAL A 112 -52.39 3.39 -21.62
CA VAL A 112 -53.26 3.99 -22.68
C VAL A 112 -52.56 5.07 -23.54
N ALA A 113 -51.38 5.56 -23.18
CA ALA A 113 -50.78 6.72 -23.87
C ALA A 113 -50.07 6.43 -25.22
N VAL A 114 -50.12 5.21 -25.74
CA VAL A 114 -49.53 4.87 -27.06
C VAL A 114 -50.59 4.64 -28.15
N TRP A 115 -51.88 4.62 -27.82
CA TRP A 115 -52.96 4.33 -28.78
C TRP A 115 -54.00 5.45 -28.98
N VAL A 116 -53.77 6.65 -28.44
CA VAL A 116 -54.64 7.82 -28.69
C VAL A 116 -53.78 9.08 -28.76
N LEU A 117 -53.19 9.36 -29.92
CA LEU A 117 -52.96 10.74 -30.35
C LEU A 117 -53.00 10.80 -31.89
N PRO A 118 -53.85 11.66 -32.47
CA PRO A 118 -54.21 11.62 -33.88
C PRO A 118 -53.16 12.36 -34.73
N LEU A 119 -52.77 11.76 -35.85
CA LEU A 119 -52.21 12.50 -36.98
C LEU A 119 -53.37 13.22 -37.67
N GLU A 120 -53.76 14.39 -37.15
CA GLU A 120 -54.65 15.28 -37.90
C GLU A 120 -53.92 15.83 -39.12
N GLN A 121 -54.57 15.60 -40.25
CA GLN A 121 -54.20 15.99 -41.59
C GLN A 121 -54.52 17.49 -41.77
N GLY A 122 -53.49 18.28 -42.05
CA GLY A 122 -53.64 19.64 -42.59
C GLY A 122 -53.70 19.62 -44.13
N PRO A 123 -54.42 20.54 -44.77
CA PRO A 123 -55.26 20.24 -45.94
C PRO A 123 -54.56 20.39 -47.30
N LEU A 124 -54.96 19.53 -48.24
CA LEU A 124 -54.79 19.70 -49.69
C LEU A 124 -55.77 20.75 -50.22
N PRO A 125 -55.30 21.72 -51.03
CA PRO A 125 -56.14 22.32 -52.05
C PRO A 125 -55.84 21.76 -53.44
N ALA A 126 -56.87 21.10 -53.97
CA ALA A 126 -57.38 21.08 -55.34
C ALA A 126 -56.45 20.67 -56.50
N ALA A 127 -56.78 19.50 -57.08
CA ALA A 127 -56.61 19.22 -58.49
C ALA A 127 -57.39 20.24 -59.35
N GLY A 128 -56.82 20.61 -60.48
CA GLY A 128 -57.49 21.36 -61.54
C GLY A 128 -56.88 20.99 -62.89
N ASP A 129 -57.73 20.41 -63.73
CA ASP A 129 -57.49 19.89 -65.07
C ASP A 129 -56.92 20.94 -66.05
N HIS A 130 -56.10 20.48 -67.01
CA HIS A 130 -56.25 20.69 -68.46
C HIS A 130 -55.23 19.87 -69.24
#